data_AF-G9WTJ0-F1
#
_entry.id   AF-G9WTJ0-F1
#
_cell.length_a   1.000
_cell.length_b   1.000
_cell.length_c   1.000
_cell.angle_alpha   90.00
_cell.angle_beta   90.00
_cell.angle_gamma   90.00
#
_symmetry.space_group_name_H-M   'P 1'
#
loop_
_entity.id
_entity.type
_entity.pdbx_description
1 polymer ?
#
loop_
_entity_poly.entity_id
_entity_poly.type
_entity_poly.pdbx_seq_one_letter_code
_entity_poly.pdbx_strand_id
1 'polypeptide(L)' 'MQYSIFEIAKALRLSPQEYQKKLDNNTLNLGQITIVSKCMGITPEQTAKMFFPRFMYRKSLIKRNGGALCHL' A
#
# COMPACT_ATOMS: atom_id res chain seq x y z
N MET A 1 3.00 12.33 13.84
CA MET A 1 3.50 13.35 12.90
C MET A 1 2.79 13.12 11.58
N GLN A 2 2.07 14.11 11.05
CA GLN A 2 1.45 14.03 9.73
C GLN A 2 2.41 14.66 8.73
N TYR A 3 3.09 13.85 7.94
CA TYR A 3 4.06 14.33 6.95
C TYR A 3 3.34 14.93 5.75
N SER A 4 3.86 16.05 5.24
CA SER A 4 3.33 16.64 4.00
C SER A 4 3.75 15.84 2.76
N ILE A 5 3.01 15.99 1.66
CA ILE A 5 3.34 15.39 0.35
C ILE A 5 4.78 15.70 -0.07
N PHE A 6 5.27 16.92 0.22
CA PHE A 6 6.63 17.34 -0.11
C PHE A 6 7.69 16.58 0.71
N GLU A 7 7.44 16.34 1.99
CA GLU A 7 8.36 15.61 2.85
C GLU A 7 8.43 14.13 2.49
N ILE A 8 7.30 13.52 2.16
CA ILE A 8 7.24 12.14 1.69
C ILE A 8 7.96 12.02 0.34
N ALA A 9 7.69 12.92 -0.61
CA ALA A 9 8.37 12.94 -1.89
C ALA A 9 9.90 13.08 -1.72
N LYS A 10 10.35 13.97 -0.83
CA LYS A 10 11.76 14.14 -0.49
C LYS A 10 12.38 12.86 0.10
N ALA A 11 11.69 12.19 1.02
CA ALA A 11 12.14 10.92 1.60
C ALA A 11 12.27 9.80 0.55
N LEU A 12 11.39 9.82 -0.46
CA LEU A 12 11.41 8.89 -1.58
C LEU A 12 12.38 9.28 -2.70
N ARG A 13 13.06 10.44 -2.59
CA ARG A 13 13.90 11.05 -3.64
C ARG A 13 13.14 11.24 -4.96
N LEU A 14 11.86 11.60 -4.87
CA LEU A 14 10.98 11.90 -5.99
C LEU A 14 10.62 13.39 -6.01
N SER A 15 10.23 13.89 -7.18
CA SER A 15 9.51 15.17 -7.22
C SER A 15 8.10 15.01 -6.62
N PRO A 16 7.51 16.07 -6.04
CA PRO A 16 6.14 16.01 -5.52
C PRO A 16 5.12 15.58 -6.58
N GLN A 17 5.31 16.03 -7.83
CA GLN A 17 4.47 15.67 -8.97
C GLN A 17 4.60 14.18 -9.33
N GLU A 18 5.82 13.65 -9.33
CA GLU A 18 6.05 12.23 -9.61
C GLU A 18 5.50 11.34 -8.49
N TYR A 19 5.67 11.73 -7.23
CA TYR A 19 5.07 11.05 -6.10
C TYR A 19 3.54 11.02 -6.21
N GLN A 20 2.90 12.17 -6.49
CA GLN A 20 1.46 12.25 -6.69
C GLN A 20 1.01 11.33 -7.82
N LYS A 21 1.68 11.36 -8.98
CA LYS A 21 1.35 10.50 -10.11
C LYS A 21 1.48 9.01 -9.78
N LYS A 22 2.50 8.61 -9.00
CA LYS A 22 2.69 7.22 -8.58
C LYS A 22 1.66 6.80 -7.52
N LEU A 23 1.25 7.72 -6.65
CA LEU A 23 0.21 7.49 -5.66
C LEU A 23 -1.15 7.28 -6.33
N ASP A 24 -1.54 8.18 -7.23
CA ASP A 24 -2.82 8.14 -7.94
C ASP A 24 -2.95 6.89 -8.82
N ASN A 25 -1.85 6.48 -9.47
CA ASN A 25 -1.81 5.27 -10.29
C ASN A 25 -1.51 3.99 -9.49
N ASN A 26 -1.28 4.10 -8.19
CA ASN A 26 -0.88 2.98 -7.32
C ASN A 26 0.33 2.18 -7.86
N THR A 27 1.37 2.87 -8.35
CA THR A 27 2.57 2.29 -8.97
C THR A 27 3.82 2.42 -8.09
N LEU A 28 3.66 2.77 -6.81
CA LEU A 28 4.74 2.75 -5.84
C LEU A 28 5.24 1.31 -5.61
N ASN A 29 6.54 1.15 -5.48
CA ASN A 29 7.11 -0.16 -5.13
C ASN A 29 6.98 -0.45 -3.62
N LEU A 30 7.21 -1.70 -3.22
CA LEU A 30 7.07 -2.14 -1.82
C LEU A 30 7.91 -1.32 -0.82
N GLY A 31 9.14 -0.95 -1.19
CA GLY A 31 10.00 -0.12 -0.36
C GLY A 31 9.42 1.29 -0.16
N GLN A 32 8.94 1.91 -1.24
CA GLN A 32 8.29 3.21 -1.20
C GLN A 32 6.99 3.17 -0.39
N ILE A 33 6.16 2.15 -0.59
CA ILE A 33 4.93 1.94 0.19
C ILE A 33 5.23 1.82 1.68
N THR A 34 6.33 1.15 2.05
CA THR A 34 6.74 1.02 3.45
C THR A 34 7.09 2.38 4.07
N ILE A 35 7.83 3.22 3.34
CA ILE A 35 8.18 4.58 3.77
C ILE A 35 6.91 5.43 3.90
N VAL A 36 6.05 5.44 2.87
CA VAL A 36 4.78 6.17 2.87
C VAL A 36 3.91 5.75 4.04
N SER A 37 3.78 4.46 4.30
CA SER A 37 2.95 3.93 5.40
C SER A 37 3.45 4.39 6.77
N LYS A 38 4.78 4.38 6.97
CA LYS A 38 5.41 4.91 8.19
C LYS A 38 5.18 6.41 8.35
N CYS A 39 5.35 7.18 7.27
CA CYS A 39 5.12 8.63 7.28
C CYS A 39 3.64 8.99 7.52
N MET A 40 2.71 8.24 6.95
CA MET A 40 1.28 8.48 7.15
C MET A 40 0.76 7.94 8.49
N GLY A 41 1.57 7.14 9.21
CA GLY A 41 1.17 6.52 10.47
C GLY A 41 0.03 5.51 10.31
N ILE A 42 -0.10 4.90 9.13
CA ILE A 42 -1.16 3.93 8.84
C ILE A 42 -0.71 2.50 9.18
N THR A 43 -1.69 1.69 9.59
CA THR A 43 -1.48 0.28 9.94
C THR A 43 -1.20 -0.58 8.70
N PRO A 44 -0.52 -1.74 8.84
CA PRO A 44 -0.32 -2.67 7.74
C PRO A 44 -1.62 -3.07 7.02
N GLU A 45 -2.73 -3.20 7.75
CA GLU A 45 -4.05 -3.50 7.18
C GLU A 45 -4.56 -2.35 6.30
N GLN A 46 -4.41 -1.10 6.76
CA GLN A 46 -4.75 0.09 6.00
C GLN A 46 -3.86 0.24 4.76
N THR A 47 -2.55 0.02 4.91
CA THR A 47 -1.60 -0.02 3.79
C THR A 47 -2.00 -1.07 2.76
N ALA A 48 -2.34 -2.28 3.20
CA ALA A 48 -2.75 -3.35 2.30
C ALA A 48 -4.09 -3.03 1.61
N LYS A 49 -5.03 -2.38 2.29
CA LYS A 49 -6.28 -1.93 1.69
C LYS A 49 -6.07 -0.83 0.64
N MET A 50 -5.14 0.09 0.91
CA MET A 50 -4.87 1.25 0.06
C MET A 50 -4.05 0.88 -1.18
N PHE A 51 -2.95 0.13 -1.00
CA PHE A 51 -2.00 -0.16 -2.08
C PHE A 51 -2.18 -1.55 -2.71
N PHE A 52 -2.86 -2.47 -2.02
CA PHE A 52 -3.06 -3.85 -2.49
C PHE A 52 -4.54 -4.29 -2.43
N PRO A 53 -5.49 -3.55 -3.05
CA PRO A 53 -6.91 -3.85 -2.93
C PRO A 53 -7.29 -5.25 -3.43
N ARG A 54 -6.60 -5.76 -4.46
CA ARG A 54 -6.80 -7.13 -4.98
C ARG A 54 -6.27 -8.22 -4.05
N PHE A 55 -5.29 -7.93 -3.19
CA PHE A 55 -4.80 -8.88 -2.19
C PHE A 55 -5.88 -9.16 -1.13
N MET A 56 -6.58 -8.10 -0.68
CA MET A 56 -7.72 -8.22 0.22
C MET A 56 -8.89 -8.98 -0.43
N TYR A 57 -9.14 -8.76 -1.73
CA TYR A 57 -10.12 -9.55 -2.48
C TYR A 57 -9.78 -11.04 -2.48
N ARG A 58 -8.51 -11.43 -2.75
CA ARG A 58 -8.09 -12.84 -2.68
C ARG A 58 -8.27 -13.45 -1.29
N LYS A 59 -7.89 -12.74 -0.21
CA LYS A 59 -8.17 -13.22 1.16
C LYS A 59 -9.66 -13.44 1.40
N SER A 60 -10.51 -12.51 0.93
CA SER A 60 -11.96 -12.63 1.05
C SER A 60 -12.52 -13.80 0.24
N LEU A 61 -11.99 -14.05 -0.96
CA LEU A 61 -12.34 -15.21 -1.77
C LEU A 61 -11.91 -16.52 -1.12
N ILE A 62 -10.70 -16.62 -0.59
CA ILE A 62 -10.22 -17.81 0.14
C ILE A 62 -11.09 -18.09 1.38
N LYS A 63 -11.51 -17.03 2.07
CA LYS A 63 -12.42 -17.12 3.22
C LYS A 63 -13.84 -17.53 2.82
N ARG A 64 -14.37 -17.02 1.69
CA ARG A 64 -15.69 -17.37 1.14
C ARG A 64 -15.72 -18.78 0.55
N ASN A 65 -14.65 -19.18 -0.12
CA ASN A 65 -14.50 -20.50 -0.73
C ASN A 65 -13.99 -21.54 0.28
N GLY A 66 -13.96 -21.20 1.57
CA GLY A 66 -13.84 -22.14 2.67
C GLY A 66 -12.55 -22.94 2.70
N GLY A 67 -11.37 -22.29 2.81
CA GLY A 67 -10.16 -22.94 3.36
C GLY A 67 -9.76 -24.31 2.78
N ALA A 68 -10.17 -24.66 1.57
CA ALA A 68 -9.97 -25.97 0.97
C ALA A 68 -8.59 -26.09 0.31
N LEU A 69 -7.52 -25.80 1.06
CA LEU A 69 -6.13 -26.08 0.67
C LEU A 69 -5.46 -27.12 1.59
N CYS A 70 -6.23 -27.84 2.40
CA CYS A 70 -5.72 -28.93 3.23
C CYS A 70 -6.03 -30.35 2.71
N HIS A 71 -6.49 -30.49 1.46
CA HIS A 71 -6.60 -31.80 0.80
C HIS A 71 -5.86 -31.76 -0.53
N LEU A 72 -4.56 -32.04 -0.52
CA LEU A 72 -3.78 -32.56 -1.66
C LEU A 72 -2.60 -33.35 -1.11
#